data_AF-A0A7W1RTL1-F1
#
_entry.id   AF-A0A7W1RTL1-F1
#
_cell.length_a   1.000
_cell.length_b   1.000
_cell.length_c   1.000
_cell.angle_alpha   90.00
_cell.angle_beta   90.00
_cell.angle_gamma   90.00
#
_symmetry.space_group_name_H-M   'P 1'
#
loop_
_entity.id
_entity.type
_entity.pdbx_description
1 polymer ?
#
loop_
_entity_poly.entity_id
_entity_poly.type
_entity_poly.pdbx_seq_one_letter_code
_entity_poly.pdbx_strand_id
1 'polypeptide(L)'
;MGALSEALRHVGVKESPPDSNRTMFGRWFGVDGVPWCAIFVSYCFDVGAGTVLCRGWHGAGVGRRGVAYVPTLSAWLRATGRAVEEPRPGDLVVFDWDGGAPDHVGIVIRALPAGGLETVEGNTAVGNDADGGEVMRRRRTADQVALFARV
;
A
#
# COMPACT_ATOMS: atom_id res chain seq x y z
N MET A 1 14.53 11.02 -3.79
CA MET A 1 13.17 11.14 -3.20
C MET A 1 12.88 9.82 -2.48
N GLY A 2 11.79 9.70 -1.73
CA GLY A 2 11.41 8.45 -1.06
C GLY A 2 9.97 8.07 -1.38
N ALA A 3 9.57 6.85 -1.04
CA ALA A 3 8.26 6.31 -1.38
C ALA A 3 7.10 7.17 -0.87
N LEU A 4 7.19 7.68 0.36
CA LEU A 4 6.19 8.60 0.92
C LEU A 4 6.06 9.90 0.12
N SER A 5 7.19 10.52 -0.26
CA SER A 5 7.17 11.75 -1.05
C SER A 5 6.51 11.52 -2.41
N GLU A 6 6.77 10.37 -3.04
CA GLU A 6 6.13 10.00 -4.30
C GLU A 6 4.63 9.78 -4.11
N ALA A 7 4.23 9.01 -3.11
CA ALA A 7 2.82 8.74 -2.82
C ALA A 7 2.00 10.01 -2.60
N LEU A 8 2.56 11.00 -1.88
CA LEU A 8 1.89 12.27 -1.61
C LEU A 8 1.64 13.13 -2.85
N ARG A 9 2.40 12.93 -3.94
CA ARG A 9 2.17 13.64 -5.22
C ARG A 9 0.92 13.15 -5.94
N HIS A 10 0.45 11.95 -5.60
CA HIS A 10 -0.67 11.30 -6.26
C HIS A 10 -1.98 11.43 -5.48
N VAL A 11 -2.00 12.11 -4.34
CA VAL A 11 -3.25 12.35 -3.59
C VAL A 11 -4.29 13.02 -4.51
N GLY A 12 -5.48 12.44 -4.59
CA GLY A 12 -6.55 12.87 -5.49
C GLY A 12 -6.58 12.16 -6.84
N VAL A 13 -5.59 11.33 -7.17
CA VAL A 13 -5.65 10.45 -8.36
C VAL A 13 -6.75 9.42 -8.16
N LYS A 14 -7.61 9.30 -9.17
CA LYS A 14 -8.74 8.37 -9.20
C LYS A 14 -8.60 7.39 -10.36
N GLU A 15 -9.28 6.26 -10.22
CA GLU A 15 -9.57 5.39 -11.34
C GLU A 15 -10.42 6.09 -12.42
N SER A 16 -10.26 5.63 -13.66
CA SER A 16 -11.00 6.17 -14.80
C SER A 16 -11.33 5.06 -15.80
N PRO A 17 -12.61 4.76 -16.06
CA PRO A 17 -13.80 5.37 -15.44
C PRO A 17 -13.94 5.04 -13.93
N PRO A 18 -14.84 5.70 -13.18
CA PRO A 18 -15.18 5.29 -11.81
C PRO A 18 -15.58 3.81 -11.73
N ASP A 19 -15.28 3.16 -10.62
CA ASP A 19 -15.53 1.75 -10.29
C ASP A 19 -14.87 0.74 -11.25
N SER A 20 -13.82 1.14 -11.96
CA SER A 20 -13.17 0.32 -12.98
C SER A 20 -11.87 -0.34 -12.55
N ASN A 21 -11.30 0.11 -11.43
CA ASN A 21 -9.95 -0.20 -10.98
C ASN A 21 -8.86 0.11 -12.02
N ARG A 22 -9.15 0.98 -13.00
CA ARG A 22 -8.19 1.37 -14.04
C ARG A 22 -7.45 2.64 -13.69
N THR A 23 -6.13 2.53 -13.51
CA THR A 23 -5.29 3.65 -13.07
C THR A 23 -3.97 3.71 -13.85
N MET A 24 -3.26 4.84 -13.74
CA MET A 24 -1.89 4.91 -14.26
C MET A 24 -0.95 3.91 -13.57
N PHE A 25 -1.22 3.53 -12.33
CA PHE A 25 -0.43 2.57 -11.57
C PHE A 25 -0.62 1.16 -12.10
N GLY A 26 -1.88 0.75 -12.37
CA GLY A 26 -2.18 -0.54 -13.00
C GLY A 26 -1.53 -0.68 -14.38
N ARG A 27 -1.64 0.36 -15.21
CA ARG A 27 -0.94 0.41 -16.52
C ARG A 27 0.57 0.34 -16.40
N TRP A 28 1.16 1.08 -15.45
CA TRP A 28 2.59 1.03 -15.19
C TRP A 28 3.03 -0.37 -14.75
N PHE A 29 2.27 -1.02 -13.88
CA PHE A 29 2.57 -2.35 -13.36
C PHE A 29 2.43 -3.44 -14.44
N GLY A 30 1.54 -3.23 -15.41
CA GLY A 30 1.18 -4.19 -16.46
C GLY A 30 -0.06 -5.03 -16.12
N VAL A 31 -0.78 -4.68 -15.04
CA VAL A 31 -2.05 -5.29 -14.63
C VAL A 31 -2.99 -4.15 -14.24
N ASP A 32 -3.96 -3.84 -15.09
CA ASP A 32 -4.91 -2.72 -14.94
C ASP A 32 -6.35 -3.25 -14.81
N GLY A 33 -7.20 -2.56 -14.06
CA GLY A 33 -8.59 -3.00 -13.81
C GLY A 33 -8.74 -4.03 -12.69
N VAL A 34 -7.79 -4.05 -11.74
CA VAL A 34 -7.82 -4.89 -10.53
C VAL A 34 -7.55 -4.01 -9.30
N PRO A 35 -7.94 -4.43 -8.08
CA PRO A 35 -7.62 -3.68 -6.86
C PRO A 35 -6.14 -3.32 -6.80
N TRP A 36 -5.84 -2.05 -6.56
CA TRP A 36 -4.52 -1.47 -6.88
C TRP A 36 -3.79 -0.85 -5.68
N CYS A 37 -4.18 -1.15 -4.44
CA CYS A 37 -3.48 -0.67 -3.24
C CYS A 37 -2.02 -1.16 -3.18
N ALA A 38 -1.78 -2.47 -3.41
CA ALA A 38 -0.45 -3.06 -3.48
C ALA A 38 0.36 -2.58 -4.69
N ILE A 39 -0.34 -2.37 -5.82
CA ILE A 39 0.25 -1.82 -7.05
C ILE A 39 0.73 -0.38 -6.81
N PHE A 40 -0.07 0.44 -6.13
CA PHE A 40 0.26 1.83 -5.79
C PHE A 40 1.49 1.91 -4.90
N VAL A 41 1.56 1.13 -3.82
CA VAL A 41 2.75 1.14 -2.97
C VAL A 41 3.97 0.61 -3.72
N SER A 42 3.81 -0.41 -4.58
CA SER A 42 4.91 -0.87 -5.46
C SER A 42 5.43 0.23 -6.38
N TYR A 43 4.52 1.01 -7.00
CA TYR A 43 4.87 2.18 -7.80
C TYR A 43 5.66 3.20 -6.98
N CYS A 44 5.17 3.53 -5.78
CA CYS A 44 5.81 4.55 -4.93
C CYS A 44 7.20 4.11 -4.47
N PHE A 45 7.40 2.84 -4.12
CA PHE A 45 8.71 2.32 -3.74
C PHE A 45 9.67 2.25 -4.93
N ASP A 46 9.23 1.82 -6.11
CA ASP A 46 10.08 1.75 -7.29
C ASP A 46 10.45 3.16 -7.80
N VAL A 47 9.45 3.97 -8.15
CA VAL A 47 9.67 5.31 -8.73
C VAL A 47 10.21 6.31 -7.71
N GLY A 48 9.70 6.25 -6.48
CA GLY A 48 10.04 7.20 -5.43
C GLY A 48 11.34 6.86 -4.70
N ALA A 49 11.60 5.59 -4.40
CA ALA A 49 12.72 5.14 -3.58
C ALA A 49 13.76 4.27 -4.32
N GLY A 50 13.52 3.90 -5.58
CA GLY A 50 14.41 3.00 -6.33
C GLY A 50 14.38 1.54 -5.87
N THR A 51 13.31 1.15 -5.15
CA THR A 51 13.19 -0.15 -4.50
C THR A 51 12.04 -0.95 -5.07
N VAL A 52 12.35 -2.13 -5.61
CA VAL A 52 11.33 -3.08 -6.08
C VAL A 52 10.91 -3.98 -4.92
N LEU A 53 9.68 -3.81 -4.44
CA LEU A 53 9.10 -4.68 -3.40
C LEU A 53 9.06 -6.14 -3.86
N CYS A 54 9.25 -7.09 -2.94
CA CYS A 54 9.26 -8.52 -3.27
C CYS A 54 10.29 -8.94 -4.34
N ARG A 55 11.35 -8.15 -4.60
CA ARG A 55 12.41 -8.54 -5.54
C ARG A 55 13.02 -9.89 -5.15
N GLY A 56 13.02 -10.83 -6.08
CA GLY A 56 13.55 -12.18 -5.86
C GLY A 56 12.64 -13.09 -5.04
N TRP A 57 11.43 -12.65 -4.69
CA TRP A 57 10.43 -13.49 -4.03
C TRP A 57 9.56 -14.22 -5.06
N HIS A 58 9.00 -15.37 -4.68
CA HIS A 58 8.04 -16.12 -5.47
C HIS A 58 6.69 -16.11 -4.75
N GLY A 59 5.64 -15.66 -5.44
CA GLY A 59 4.29 -15.60 -4.89
C GLY A 59 3.28 -14.97 -5.85
N ALA A 60 2.00 -15.07 -5.52
CA ALA A 60 0.93 -14.50 -6.35
C ALA A 60 1.08 -12.98 -6.47
N GLY A 61 0.88 -12.45 -7.67
CA GLY A 61 0.98 -11.01 -7.94
C GLY A 61 2.40 -10.43 -7.92
N VAL A 62 3.45 -11.23 -7.70
CA VAL A 62 4.85 -10.74 -7.81
C VAL A 62 5.26 -10.64 -9.27
N GLY A 63 5.87 -9.51 -9.64
CA GLY A 63 6.37 -9.25 -10.98
C GLY A 63 7.63 -8.38 -10.96
N ARG A 64 8.11 -7.99 -12.14
CA ARG A 64 9.35 -7.19 -12.29
C ARG A 64 9.28 -5.81 -11.63
N ARG A 65 8.07 -5.30 -11.40
CA ARG A 65 7.79 -3.96 -10.86
C ARG A 65 7.28 -3.95 -9.42
N GLY A 66 7.28 -5.11 -8.76
CA GLY A 66 6.85 -5.21 -7.37
C GLY A 66 5.82 -6.32 -7.16
N VAL A 67 4.78 -6.02 -6.38
CA VAL A 67 3.74 -6.97 -5.99
C VAL A 67 2.35 -6.33 -6.09
N ALA A 68 1.39 -7.07 -6.63
CA ALA A 68 -0.01 -6.63 -6.78
C ALA A 68 -0.96 -7.24 -5.73
N TYR A 69 -0.46 -8.12 -4.84
CA TYR A 69 -1.30 -8.85 -3.90
C TYR A 69 -0.83 -8.67 -2.44
N VAL A 70 -1.72 -8.12 -1.60
CA VAL A 70 -1.40 -7.73 -0.21
C VAL A 70 -0.97 -8.91 0.66
N PRO A 71 -1.62 -10.10 0.63
CA PRO A 71 -1.15 -11.25 1.41
C PRO A 71 0.27 -11.70 1.03
N THR A 72 0.64 -11.63 -0.25
CA THR A 72 2.01 -11.96 -0.68
C THR A 72 3.02 -10.91 -0.21
N LEU A 73 2.66 -9.62 -0.25
CA LEU A 73 3.48 -8.56 0.33
C LEU A 73 3.70 -8.79 1.84
N SER A 74 2.63 -9.05 2.60
CA SER A 74 2.68 -9.30 4.04
C SER A 74 3.56 -10.51 4.37
N ALA A 75 3.39 -11.62 3.64
CA ALA A 75 4.21 -12.82 3.80
C ALA A 75 5.70 -12.53 3.57
N TRP A 76 6.04 -11.81 2.49
CA TRP A 76 7.42 -11.42 2.20
C TRP A 76 8.01 -10.50 3.29
N LEU A 77 7.27 -9.49 3.75
CA LEU A 77 7.72 -8.58 4.81
C LEU A 77 8.04 -9.32 6.11
N ARG A 78 7.20 -10.28 6.50
CA ARG A 78 7.42 -11.12 7.68
C ARG A 78 8.61 -12.06 7.49
N ALA A 79 8.67 -12.77 6.37
CA ALA A 79 9.74 -13.74 6.08
C ALA A 79 11.12 -13.09 5.98
N THR A 80 11.19 -11.81 5.63
CA THR A 80 12.44 -11.07 5.47
C THR A 80 12.81 -10.19 6.67
N GLY A 81 12.10 -10.34 7.81
CA GLY A 81 12.44 -9.63 9.05
C GLY A 81 12.25 -8.11 8.97
N ARG A 82 11.32 -7.64 8.13
CA ARG A 82 11.06 -6.21 7.90
C ARG A 82 10.06 -5.60 8.88
N ALA A 83 9.45 -6.42 9.72
CA ALA A 83 8.48 -5.97 10.71
C ALA A 83 9.11 -4.96 11.67
N VAL A 84 8.35 -3.90 11.99
CA VAL A 84 8.74 -2.90 13.00
C VAL A 84 7.58 -2.68 13.96
N GLU A 85 7.90 -2.38 15.22
CA GLU A 85 6.89 -2.05 16.24
C GLU A 85 6.53 -0.55 16.21
N GLU A 86 7.54 0.30 16.04
CA GLU A 86 7.38 1.75 15.98
C GLU A 86 7.47 2.25 14.52
N PRO A 87 6.32 2.56 13.88
CA PRO A 87 6.31 3.02 12.51
C PRO A 87 6.89 4.43 12.38
N ARG A 88 7.56 4.69 11.26
CA ARG A 88 8.11 5.98 10.86
C ARG A 88 7.51 6.43 9.52
N PRO A 89 7.55 7.74 9.21
CA PRO A 89 7.17 8.22 7.89
C PRO A 89 7.89 7.45 6.77
N GLY A 90 7.13 6.87 5.84
CA GLY A 90 7.66 6.05 4.75
C GLY A 90 7.61 4.54 4.97
N ASP A 91 7.33 4.07 6.18
CA ASP A 91 7.10 2.64 6.42
C ASP A 91 5.80 2.19 5.75
N LEU A 92 5.73 0.90 5.41
CA LEU A 92 4.50 0.25 4.99
C LEU A 92 3.63 -0.03 6.22
N VAL A 93 2.32 0.10 6.03
CA VAL A 93 1.31 -0.39 6.97
C VAL A 93 0.38 -1.34 6.23
N VAL A 94 0.18 -2.53 6.79
CA VAL A 94 -0.71 -3.56 6.27
C VAL A 94 -1.91 -3.66 7.22
N PHE A 95 -3.11 -3.68 6.64
CA PHE A 95 -4.37 -3.74 7.38
C PHE A 95 -5.01 -5.12 7.25
N ASP A 96 -5.74 -5.50 8.28
CA ASP A 96 -6.59 -6.69 8.35
C ASP A 96 -7.83 -6.30 9.17
N TRP A 97 -8.99 -6.29 8.52
CA TRP A 97 -10.24 -5.80 9.10
C TRP A 97 -11.20 -6.93 9.49
N ASP A 98 -11.02 -8.13 8.94
CA ASP A 98 -11.90 -9.28 9.18
C ASP A 98 -11.22 -10.44 9.96
N GLY A 99 -9.92 -10.30 10.26
CA GLY A 99 -9.12 -11.31 10.95
C GLY A 99 -8.65 -12.46 10.04
N GLY A 100 -8.80 -12.29 8.73
CA GLY A 100 -8.46 -13.27 7.70
C GLY A 100 -7.11 -12.99 7.03
N ALA A 101 -7.14 -12.91 5.69
CA ALA A 101 -5.97 -12.55 4.93
C ALA A 101 -5.86 -11.02 4.87
N PRO A 102 -4.65 -10.43 4.93
CA PRO A 102 -4.51 -8.98 4.92
C PRO A 102 -5.20 -8.31 3.71
N ASP A 103 -6.04 -7.32 4.00
CA ASP A 103 -6.95 -6.69 3.06
C ASP A 103 -6.31 -5.57 2.25
N HIS A 104 -5.51 -4.74 2.92
CA HIS A 104 -5.10 -3.45 2.38
C HIS A 104 -3.69 -3.06 2.80
N VAL A 105 -3.09 -2.11 2.07
CA VAL A 105 -1.75 -1.59 2.37
C VAL A 105 -1.66 -0.11 2.04
N GLY A 106 -0.95 0.62 2.89
CA GLY A 106 -0.62 2.02 2.70
C GLY A 106 0.81 2.35 3.08
N ILE A 107 1.15 3.64 3.01
CA ILE A 107 2.42 4.19 3.47
C ILE A 107 2.14 5.12 4.64
N VAL A 108 2.87 4.95 5.74
CA VAL A 108 2.76 5.78 6.94
C VAL A 108 3.21 7.20 6.62
N ILE A 109 2.35 8.18 6.88
CA ILE A 109 2.72 9.61 6.91
C ILE A 109 3.31 9.93 8.27
N ARG A 110 2.63 9.54 9.36
CA ARG A 110 3.08 9.70 10.76
C ARG A 110 2.18 8.94 11.74
N ALA A 111 2.72 8.62 12.90
CA ALA A 111 1.92 8.24 14.07
C ALA A 111 1.23 9.47 14.69
N LEU A 112 0.08 9.25 15.32
CA LEU A 112 -0.71 10.23 16.07
C LEU A 112 -0.82 9.80 17.54
N PRO A 113 -1.18 10.72 18.46
CA PRO A 113 -1.49 10.35 19.84
C PRO A 113 -2.60 9.29 19.94
N ALA A 114 -2.64 8.57 21.05
CA ALA A 114 -3.66 7.57 21.38
C ALA A 114 -3.81 6.44 20.33
N GLY A 115 -2.71 6.04 19.70
CA GLY A 115 -2.70 4.92 18.74
C GLY A 115 -3.28 5.26 17.37
N GLY A 116 -3.52 6.53 17.08
CA GLY A 116 -3.92 6.97 15.74
C GLY A 116 -2.74 6.93 14.76
N LEU A 117 -3.07 6.86 13.48
CA LEU A 117 -2.11 6.85 12.38
C LEU A 117 -2.63 7.72 11.24
N GLU A 118 -1.73 8.44 10.58
CA GLU A 118 -2.01 9.09 9.30
C GLU A 118 -1.22 8.37 8.20
N THR A 119 -1.90 8.02 7.11
CA THR A 119 -1.37 7.21 6.00
C THR A 119 -1.73 7.83 4.66
N VAL A 120 -1.00 7.44 3.61
CA VAL A 120 -1.41 7.63 2.22
C VAL A 120 -1.63 6.26 1.60
N GLU A 121 -2.82 6.07 1.05
CA GLU A 121 -3.33 4.79 0.57
C GLU A 121 -3.86 4.99 -0.85
N GLY A 122 -3.66 3.99 -1.71
CA GLY A 122 -4.29 3.91 -3.03
C GLY A 122 -5.46 2.94 -2.97
N ASN A 123 -6.42 3.10 -3.87
CA ASN A 123 -7.63 2.29 -3.95
C ASN A 123 -8.51 2.36 -2.69
N THR A 124 -8.75 3.57 -2.18
CA THR A 124 -9.53 3.79 -0.96
C THR A 124 -10.48 4.98 -1.11
N ALA A 125 -11.57 5.02 -0.34
CA ALA A 125 -12.57 6.08 -0.31
C ALA A 125 -13.19 6.22 1.09
N VAL A 126 -13.84 7.36 1.34
CA VAL A 126 -14.75 7.48 2.49
C VAL A 126 -15.93 6.51 2.30
N GLY A 127 -16.07 5.53 3.20
CA GLY A 127 -17.10 4.50 3.13
C GLY A 127 -16.72 3.23 2.36
N ASN A 128 -15.57 3.21 1.66
CA ASN A 128 -15.00 2.01 1.05
C ASN A 128 -13.48 2.03 1.20
N ASP A 129 -12.99 1.42 2.26
CA ASP A 129 -11.58 1.48 2.62
C ASP A 129 -10.69 0.56 1.76
N ALA A 130 -11.25 -0.52 1.22
CA ALA A 130 -10.53 -1.58 0.51
C ALA A 130 -10.40 -1.33 -0.99
N ASP A 131 -11.41 -0.69 -1.59
CA ASP A 131 -11.60 -0.60 -3.04
C ASP A 131 -12.30 0.70 -3.46
N GLY A 132 -11.90 1.82 -2.87
CA GLY A 132 -12.58 3.09 -3.06
C GLY A 132 -12.12 3.92 -4.26
N GLY A 133 -11.21 3.39 -5.09
CA GLY A 133 -10.89 4.01 -6.38
C GLY A 133 -10.07 5.31 -6.34
N GLU A 134 -9.62 5.79 -5.18
CA GLU A 134 -8.83 7.03 -5.05
C GLU A 134 -7.53 6.84 -4.24
N VAL A 135 -6.52 7.67 -4.53
CA VAL A 135 -5.38 7.90 -3.62
C VAL A 135 -5.75 8.94 -2.58
N MET A 136 -5.80 8.56 -1.30
CA MET A 136 -6.21 9.46 -0.22
C MET A 136 -5.21 9.47 0.94
N ARG A 137 -5.19 10.60 1.64
CA ARG A 137 -4.73 10.61 3.04
C ARG A 137 -5.81 9.98 3.90
N ARG A 138 -5.45 9.01 4.74
CA ARG A 138 -6.39 8.33 5.65
C ARG A 138 -5.94 8.52 7.09
N ARG A 139 -6.93 8.59 7.99
CA ARG A 139 -6.71 8.42 9.43
C ARG A 139 -7.16 7.02 9.79
N ARG A 140 -6.26 6.28 10.42
CA ARG A 140 -6.44 4.88 10.82
C ARG A 140 -6.16 4.75 12.30
N THR A 141 -6.58 3.63 12.88
CA THR A 141 -6.29 3.28 14.27
C THR A 141 -5.49 1.98 14.32
N ALA A 142 -4.64 1.84 15.34
CA ALA A 142 -3.70 0.72 15.44
C ALA A 142 -4.37 -0.65 15.54
N ASP A 143 -5.62 -0.73 15.99
CA ASP A 143 -6.43 -1.96 16.04
C ASP A 143 -6.78 -2.52 14.66
N GLN A 144 -6.67 -1.71 13.60
CA GLN A 144 -6.87 -2.14 12.22
C GLN A 144 -5.59 -2.70 11.57
N VAL A 145 -4.44 -2.59 12.25
CA VAL A 145 -3.12 -2.85 11.67
C VAL A 145 -2.66 -4.27 11.97
N ALA A 146 -2.36 -5.02 10.92
CA ALA A 146 -1.76 -6.35 11.02
C ALA A 146 -0.23 -6.32 11.11
N LEU A 147 0.40 -5.32 10.47
CA LEU A 147 1.86 -5.21 10.37
C LEU A 147 2.30 -3.79 9.99
N PHE A 148 3.27 -3.24 10.70
CA PHE A 148 4.13 -2.18 10.17
C PHE A 148 5.43 -2.80 9.66
N ALA A 149 5.97 -2.28 8.57
CA ALA A 149 7.23 -2.78 8.04
C ALA A 149 8.10 -1.70 7.37
N ARG A 150 9.42 -1.85 7.49
CA ARG A 150 10.41 -0.95 6.89
C ARG A 150 11.18 -1.65 5.78
N VAL A 151 11.20 -1.01 4.61
CA VAL A 151 11.87 -1.54 3.41
C VAL A 151 13.21 -0.88 3.18
#